data_AF-A0A1C5NS15-F1
#
_entry.id   AF-A0A1C5NS15-F1
#
_cell.length_a   1.000
_cell.length_b   1.000
_cell.length_c   1.000
_cell.angle_alpha   90.00
_cell.angle_beta   90.00
_cell.angle_gamma   90.00
#
_symmetry.space_group_name_H-M   'P 1'
#
loop_
_entity.id
_entity.type
_entity.pdbx_description
1 polymer ?
#
loop_
_entity_poly.entity_id
_entity_poly.type
_entity_poly.pdbx_seq_one_letter_code
_entity_poly.pdbx_strand_id
1 'polypeptide(L)'
;MEADKLMLVQQTLLELFSEVDRICREEDIPYFIIAGTALGAVRHGGFIPWDDDFDIGMKRQDYERFLQIAPEKLDSAYFLQNHDTDPAAPFYFTKLRKNGTRFVEAYLKKLPMHHGIGMDIFPFDPVPADPKSREQYFSRCAFWDKVYVSRFVSGSSTRQIGLSGLLKRAVRKGLYVVLRPFSKGWLYQRLDRRIQAFHGKDTGYFSYALTPKLCMKTQQITCLEEIDFAGISARCPSNLKQHLTDYFGDYMALPPEEERKGHDLSELEVSQRMKELSLDELKLVQLNILKEFAKFCDEHSLRYYIVGGTLLGAVRHGGFIPWDDDIDVAMPRPDYDRLLEVSGGEISSVYRVTSVKNCKEHSRLFMKVVDTRTTAKHFYYSDRYQMSIGIDVFPLDGVPADTKKRKRYFRKLFILKKMFSYTQTQLMRGSTKLRALLKTLAALPCRLIGRERLFFMVEKEAAKYPFEQAEEIGITFGVYGPKEIVRKEEYLPYHELSYEGITVHAPENYDQYLRQLYGDYMELPPEEDRKPNHPYTVWWEAEDDIIG
;
A
#
# COMPACT_ATOMS: atom_id res chain seq x y z
N MET A 1 11.50 -15.20 5.89
CA MET A 1 10.58 -14.36 5.11
C MET A 1 11.40 -13.32 4.37
N GLU A 2 11.02 -12.92 3.14
CA GLU A 2 11.67 -11.81 2.43
C GLU A 2 11.42 -10.49 3.17
N ALA A 3 12.38 -9.57 3.16
CA ALA A 3 12.31 -8.32 3.95
C ALA A 3 11.06 -7.49 3.61
N ASP A 4 10.73 -7.35 2.33
CA ASP A 4 9.56 -6.59 1.87
C ASP A 4 8.24 -7.18 2.40
N LYS A 5 8.14 -8.51 2.45
CA LYS A 5 6.95 -9.19 2.98
C LYS A 5 6.85 -9.07 4.49
N LEU A 6 7.99 -9.13 5.19
CA LEU A 6 8.02 -8.93 6.64
C LEU A 6 7.58 -7.50 7.01
N MET A 7 8.04 -6.49 6.27
CA MET A 7 7.62 -5.11 6.46
C MET A 7 6.10 -4.96 6.31
N LEU A 8 5.49 -5.59 5.29
CA LEU A 8 4.03 -5.57 5.11
C LEU A 8 3.28 -6.30 6.24
N VAL A 9 3.84 -7.39 6.79
CA VAL A 9 3.29 -8.06 7.97
C VAL A 9 3.32 -7.13 9.18
N GLN A 10 4.46 -6.48 9.44
CA GLN A 10 4.63 -5.53 10.54
C GLN A 10 3.67 -4.34 10.42
N GLN A 11 3.47 -3.83 9.21
CA GLN A 11 2.49 -2.78 8.94
C GLN A 11 1.06 -3.25 9.23
N THR A 12 0.68 -4.44 8.77
CA THR A 12 -0.63 -5.05 9.10
C THR A 12 -0.81 -5.23 10.61
N LEU A 13 0.26 -5.57 11.34
CA LEU A 13 0.23 -5.69 12.80
C LEU A 13 0.05 -4.33 13.50
N LEU A 14 0.62 -3.24 12.98
CA LEU A 14 0.36 -1.89 13.49
C LEU A 14 -1.07 -1.44 13.24
N GLU A 15 -1.65 -1.80 12.10
CA GLU A 15 -3.07 -1.53 11.81
C GLU A 15 -3.96 -2.26 12.83
N LEU A 16 -3.72 -3.55 13.05
CA LEU A 16 -4.43 -4.35 14.05
C LEU A 16 -4.27 -3.74 15.46
N PHE A 17 -3.06 -3.33 15.82
CA PHE A 17 -2.76 -2.71 17.11
C PHE A 17 -3.47 -1.37 17.27
N SER A 18 -3.47 -0.53 16.24
CA SER A 18 -4.14 0.78 16.25
C SER A 18 -5.64 0.64 16.50
N GLU A 19 -6.28 -0.36 15.91
CA GLU A 19 -7.70 -0.63 16.17
C GLU A 19 -7.96 -1.14 17.58
N VAL A 20 -7.09 -2.00 18.12
CA VAL A 20 -7.20 -2.42 19.53
C VAL A 20 -6.98 -1.24 20.47
N ASP A 21 -5.97 -0.41 20.24
CA ASP A 21 -5.66 0.78 21.04
C ASP A 21 -6.84 1.77 21.01
N ARG A 22 -7.39 2.07 19.83
CA ARG A 22 -8.57 2.92 19.66
C ARG A 22 -9.75 2.44 20.51
N ILE A 23 -10.13 1.17 20.37
CA ILE A 23 -11.23 0.57 21.15
C ILE A 23 -10.93 0.64 22.65
N CYS A 24 -9.70 0.30 23.05
CA CYS A 24 -9.30 0.29 24.45
C CYS A 24 -9.27 1.69 25.07
N ARG A 25 -8.87 2.72 24.33
CA ARG A 25 -8.87 4.10 24.81
C ARG A 25 -10.28 4.69 24.88
N GLU A 26 -11.11 4.43 23.87
CA GLU A 26 -12.52 4.85 23.87
C GLU A 26 -13.30 4.26 25.06
N GLU A 27 -13.04 3.00 25.37
CA GLU A 27 -13.77 2.25 26.41
C GLU A 27 -13.08 2.25 27.77
N ASP A 28 -11.93 2.92 27.91
CA ASP A 28 -11.12 2.87 29.13
C ASP A 28 -10.82 1.42 29.58
N ILE A 29 -10.32 0.60 28.65
CA ILE A 29 -9.86 -0.76 28.88
C ILE A 29 -8.32 -0.74 28.94
N PRO A 30 -7.71 -1.04 30.09
CA PRO A 30 -6.26 -1.14 30.18
C PRO A 30 -5.72 -2.37 29.44
N TYR A 31 -4.75 -2.15 28.55
CA TYR A 31 -3.89 -3.18 27.98
C TYR A 31 -2.43 -2.79 28.22
N PHE A 32 -1.50 -3.72 28.01
CA PHE A 32 -0.07 -3.44 28.04
C PHE A 32 0.70 -4.35 27.08
N ILE A 33 1.70 -3.80 26.36
CA ILE A 33 2.59 -4.60 25.51
C ILE A 33 3.47 -5.54 26.37
N ILE A 34 3.78 -6.72 25.82
CA ILE A 34 4.56 -7.76 26.53
C ILE A 34 5.66 -8.37 25.66
N ALA A 35 6.54 -9.17 26.27
CA ALA A 35 7.51 -10.04 25.60
C ALA A 35 8.30 -9.35 24.46
N GLY A 36 8.26 -9.92 23.25
CA GLY A 36 9.00 -9.44 22.07
C GLY A 36 8.61 -8.03 21.67
N THR A 37 7.31 -7.71 21.70
CA THR A 37 6.79 -6.37 21.42
C THR A 37 7.33 -5.32 22.39
N ALA A 38 7.31 -5.62 23.70
CA ALA A 38 7.85 -4.70 24.71
C ALA A 38 9.37 -4.53 24.59
N LEU A 39 10.10 -5.59 24.20
CA LEU A 39 11.51 -5.52 23.89
C LEU A 39 11.78 -4.66 22.64
N GLY A 40 10.96 -4.82 21.60
CA GLY A 40 11.02 -4.02 20.37
C GLY A 40 10.88 -2.53 20.66
N ALA A 41 9.88 -2.14 21.44
CA ALA A 41 9.66 -0.76 21.86
C ALA A 41 10.94 -0.14 22.46
N VAL A 42 11.56 -0.85 23.42
CA VAL A 42 12.74 -0.34 24.14
C VAL A 42 14.01 -0.36 23.31
N ARG A 43 14.23 -1.41 22.51
CA ARG A 43 15.51 -1.65 21.83
C ARG A 43 15.56 -1.07 20.42
N HIS A 44 14.43 -0.99 19.73
CA HIS A 44 14.34 -0.63 18.31
C HIS A 44 13.36 0.53 18.05
N GLY A 45 12.61 1.00 19.05
CA GLY A 45 11.56 2.01 18.86
C GLY A 45 10.39 1.49 18.02
N GLY A 46 10.18 0.17 17.96
CA GLY A 46 9.21 -0.49 17.08
C GLY A 46 9.47 -2.00 17.03
N PHE A 47 9.12 -2.68 15.93
CA PHE A 47 9.38 -4.12 15.81
C PHE A 47 10.87 -4.46 15.90
N ILE A 48 11.15 -5.66 16.41
CA ILE A 48 12.45 -6.28 16.18
C ILE A 48 12.54 -6.62 14.67
N PRO A 49 13.69 -6.43 13.99
CA PRO A 49 13.77 -6.53 12.52
C PRO A 49 13.43 -7.89 11.90
N TRP A 50 13.19 -8.92 12.70
CA TRP A 50 12.79 -10.27 12.28
C TRP A 50 11.51 -10.75 12.97
N ASP A 51 10.84 -9.88 13.74
CA ASP A 51 9.58 -10.18 14.45
C ASP A 51 8.39 -10.06 13.51
N ASP A 52 7.51 -11.07 13.55
CA ASP A 52 6.30 -11.15 12.74
C ASP A 52 5.03 -11.36 13.57
N ASP A 53 5.08 -11.01 14.86
CA ASP A 53 3.96 -10.99 15.80
C ASP A 53 3.89 -9.68 16.60
N PHE A 54 2.77 -9.49 17.30
CA PHE A 54 2.55 -8.37 18.20
C PHE A 54 1.70 -8.85 19.38
N ASP A 55 2.20 -8.69 20.61
CA ASP A 55 1.62 -9.26 21.80
C ASP A 55 1.21 -8.18 22.82
N ILE A 56 -0.04 -8.26 23.28
CA ILE A 56 -0.53 -7.48 24.42
C ILE A 56 -1.12 -8.36 25.52
N GLY A 57 -1.01 -7.88 26.75
CA GLY A 57 -1.68 -8.42 27.93
C GLY A 57 -2.85 -7.54 28.38
N MET A 58 -3.89 -8.18 28.91
CA MET A 58 -5.00 -7.53 29.62
C MET A 58 -5.26 -8.29 30.91
N LYS A 59 -5.62 -7.61 32.01
CA LYS A 59 -6.12 -8.34 33.20
C LYS A 59 -7.39 -9.08 32.81
N ARG A 60 -7.66 -10.24 33.43
CA ARG A 60 -8.84 -11.07 33.14
C ARG A 60 -10.14 -10.27 32.97
N GLN A 61 -10.47 -9.39 33.92
CA GLN A 61 -11.69 -8.59 33.84
C GLN A 61 -11.75 -7.66 32.61
N ASP A 62 -10.61 -7.07 32.24
CA ASP A 62 -10.48 -6.13 31.12
C ASP A 62 -10.49 -6.89 29.80
N TYR A 63 -9.88 -8.08 29.78
CA TYR A 63 -9.94 -9.04 28.69
C TYR A 63 -11.38 -9.48 28.38
N GLU A 64 -12.14 -9.93 29.39
CA GLU A 64 -13.54 -10.33 29.19
C GLU A 64 -14.41 -9.15 28.71
N ARG A 65 -14.16 -7.94 29.25
CA ARG A 65 -14.83 -6.72 28.81
C ARG A 65 -14.51 -6.39 27.35
N PHE A 66 -13.25 -6.52 26.95
CA PHE A 66 -12.83 -6.31 25.56
C PHE A 66 -13.51 -7.30 24.61
N LEU A 67 -13.60 -8.59 24.98
CA LEU A 67 -14.26 -9.60 24.15
C LEU A 67 -15.76 -9.33 23.93
N GLN A 68 -16.42 -8.65 24.87
CA GLN A 68 -17.83 -8.28 24.75
C GLN A 68 -18.02 -7.06 23.83
N ILE A 69 -17.14 -6.07 23.92
CA ILE A 69 -17.32 -4.77 23.23
C ILE A 69 -16.71 -4.78 21.82
N ALA A 70 -15.55 -5.41 21.64
CA ALA A 70 -14.81 -5.38 20.38
C ALA A 70 -15.64 -5.85 19.16
N PRO A 71 -16.47 -6.91 19.22
CA PRO A 71 -17.28 -7.34 18.07
C PRO A 71 -18.23 -6.28 17.51
N GLU A 72 -18.71 -5.34 18.35
CA GLU A 72 -19.63 -4.27 17.92
C GLU A 72 -18.89 -3.07 17.32
N LYS A 73 -17.60 -2.90 17.65
CA LYS A 73 -16.77 -1.76 17.23
C LYS A 73 -15.79 -2.06 16.11
N LEU A 74 -15.49 -3.33 15.87
CA LEU A 74 -14.62 -3.77 14.78
C LEU A 74 -15.39 -3.72 13.46
N ASP A 75 -14.76 -3.16 12.43
CA ASP A 75 -15.29 -3.22 11.08
C ASP A 75 -15.17 -4.64 10.48
N SER A 76 -15.74 -4.84 9.29
CA SER A 76 -15.75 -6.14 8.60
C SER A 76 -14.37 -6.57 8.08
N ALA A 77 -13.35 -5.73 8.14
CA ALA A 77 -11.97 -6.07 7.79
C ALA A 77 -11.27 -6.86 8.90
N TYR A 78 -11.83 -6.95 10.11
CA TYR A 78 -11.25 -7.67 11.22
C TYR A 78 -12.06 -8.90 11.63
N PHE A 79 -11.39 -9.86 12.25
CA PHE A 79 -12.01 -11.04 12.83
C PHE A 79 -11.41 -11.33 14.20
N LEU A 80 -12.23 -11.25 15.25
CA LEU A 80 -11.83 -11.56 16.62
C LEU A 80 -11.86 -13.08 16.84
N GLN A 81 -10.71 -13.73 16.70
CA GLN A 81 -10.56 -15.18 16.78
C GLN A 81 -10.34 -15.64 18.23
N ASN A 82 -11.30 -16.40 18.77
CA ASN A 82 -11.22 -17.02 20.09
C ASN A 82 -11.92 -18.39 20.10
N HIS A 83 -12.04 -19.02 21.27
CA HIS A 83 -12.64 -20.36 21.41
C HIS A 83 -14.07 -20.45 20.88
N ASP A 84 -14.86 -19.38 21.05
CA ASP A 84 -16.27 -19.34 20.71
C ASP A 84 -16.49 -18.97 19.24
N THR A 85 -15.70 -18.02 18.72
CA THR A 85 -15.82 -17.54 17.32
C THR A 85 -15.09 -18.44 16.32
N ASP A 86 -14.04 -19.15 16.74
CA ASP A 86 -13.30 -20.10 15.90
C ASP A 86 -12.91 -21.38 16.69
N PRO A 87 -13.85 -22.32 16.90
CA PRO A 87 -13.59 -23.56 17.64
C PRO A 87 -12.58 -24.53 16.99
N ALA A 88 -12.06 -24.18 15.81
CA ALA A 88 -10.98 -24.91 15.16
C ALA A 88 -9.58 -24.40 15.56
N ALA A 89 -9.48 -23.17 16.07
CA ALA A 89 -8.24 -22.60 16.57
C ALA A 89 -7.81 -23.31 17.87
N PRO A 90 -6.52 -23.69 18.02
CA PRO A 90 -6.04 -24.43 19.19
C PRO A 90 -5.53 -23.51 20.32
N PHE A 91 -5.79 -22.21 20.25
CA PHE A 91 -5.24 -21.23 21.19
C PHE A 91 -6.17 -21.02 22.38
N TYR A 92 -5.61 -20.84 23.57
CA TYR A 92 -6.39 -20.45 24.76
C TYR A 92 -6.70 -18.95 24.78
N PHE A 93 -5.79 -18.14 24.23
CA PHE A 93 -5.89 -16.68 24.15
C PHE A 93 -6.58 -16.24 22.84
N THR A 94 -6.90 -14.95 22.74
CA THR A 94 -7.59 -14.37 21.57
C THR A 94 -6.59 -13.78 20.60
N LYS A 95 -6.89 -13.89 19.31
CA LYS A 95 -6.14 -13.19 18.25
C LYS A 95 -7.08 -12.24 17.51
N LEU A 96 -6.65 -11.00 17.28
CA LEU A 96 -7.32 -10.14 16.30
C LEU A 96 -6.70 -10.41 14.93
N ARG A 97 -7.52 -10.81 13.96
CA ARG A 97 -7.08 -11.21 12.62
C ARG A 97 -7.49 -10.19 11.57
N LYS A 98 -6.64 -9.97 10.56
CA LYS A 98 -6.97 -9.19 9.36
C LYS A 98 -7.62 -10.08 8.31
N ASN A 99 -8.88 -9.79 7.95
CA ASN A 99 -9.58 -10.47 6.86
C ASN A 99 -8.92 -10.13 5.51
N GLY A 100 -8.93 -11.09 4.58
CA GLY A 100 -8.30 -10.90 3.26
C GLY A 100 -6.79 -11.15 3.22
N THR A 101 -6.17 -11.45 4.36
CA THR A 101 -4.75 -11.86 4.46
C THR A 101 -4.62 -13.36 4.77
N ARG A 102 -3.42 -13.92 4.57
CA ARG A 102 -3.07 -15.29 4.97
C ARG A 102 -1.68 -15.31 5.62
N PHE A 103 -1.57 -15.96 6.76
CA PHE A 103 -0.40 -16.16 7.61
C PHE A 103 -0.51 -17.57 8.22
N VAL A 104 -0.16 -18.58 7.41
CA VAL A 104 -0.44 -19.99 7.75
C VAL A 104 0.82 -20.64 8.34
N GLU A 105 0.88 -20.74 9.66
CA GLU A 105 1.95 -21.47 10.35
C GLU A 105 1.94 -22.96 9.96
N ALA A 106 3.12 -23.52 9.68
CA ALA A 106 3.25 -24.85 9.06
C ALA A 106 2.59 -25.98 9.87
N TYR A 107 2.60 -25.89 11.21
CA TYR A 107 2.01 -26.90 12.07
C TYR A 107 0.48 -26.79 12.20
N LEU A 108 -0.10 -25.65 11.81
CA LEU A 108 -1.53 -25.36 11.86
C LEU A 108 -2.22 -25.48 10.50
N LYS A 109 -1.47 -25.60 9.40
CA LYS A 109 -1.95 -25.65 8.00
C LYS A 109 -3.20 -26.52 7.74
N LYS A 110 -3.38 -27.61 8.49
CA LYS A 110 -4.50 -28.55 8.31
C LYS A 110 -5.78 -28.17 9.07
N LEU A 111 -5.72 -27.16 9.93
CA LEU A 111 -6.87 -26.74 10.72
C LEU A 111 -7.77 -25.82 9.89
N PRO A 112 -9.09 -26.06 9.87
CA PRO A 112 -10.06 -25.19 9.22
C PRO A 112 -10.39 -24.01 10.14
N MET A 113 -9.38 -23.20 10.44
CA MET A 113 -9.46 -21.98 11.26
C MET A 113 -9.17 -20.75 10.39
N HIS A 114 -9.46 -19.56 10.90
CA HIS A 114 -9.04 -18.32 10.27
C HIS A 114 -7.51 -18.17 10.35
N HIS A 115 -6.86 -18.00 9.19
CA HIS A 115 -5.40 -17.91 9.08
C HIS A 115 -4.92 -16.50 8.67
N GLY A 116 -5.68 -15.43 8.88
CA GLY A 116 -5.19 -14.07 8.61
C GLY A 116 -3.96 -13.70 9.46
N ILE A 117 -3.20 -12.68 9.03
CA ILE A 117 -2.21 -12.00 9.88
C ILE A 117 -2.94 -11.55 11.15
N GLY A 118 -2.30 -11.71 12.30
CA GLY A 118 -2.95 -11.40 13.57
C GLY A 118 -2.01 -11.06 14.70
N MET A 119 -2.52 -10.22 15.61
CA MET A 119 -1.89 -9.91 16.88
C MET A 119 -2.55 -10.70 18.02
N ASP A 120 -1.81 -10.89 19.11
CA ASP A 120 -2.18 -11.77 20.21
C ASP A 120 -2.57 -10.98 21.45
N ILE A 121 -3.71 -11.36 22.04
CA ILE A 121 -4.29 -10.71 23.21
C ILE A 121 -4.37 -11.75 24.33
N PHE A 122 -3.51 -11.60 25.33
CA PHE A 122 -3.33 -12.56 26.40
C PHE A 122 -4.09 -12.16 27.67
N PRO A 123 -4.89 -13.08 28.26
CA PRO A 123 -5.47 -12.84 29.57
C PRO A 123 -4.43 -13.04 30.68
N PHE A 124 -4.27 -12.04 31.54
CA PHE A 124 -3.46 -12.08 32.74
C PHE A 124 -4.35 -12.36 33.95
N ASP A 125 -4.10 -13.50 34.59
CA ASP A 125 -4.84 -13.97 35.76
C ASP A 125 -3.98 -13.81 37.03
N PRO A 126 -4.60 -13.63 38.21
CA PRO A 126 -3.89 -13.70 39.48
C PRO A 126 -3.19 -15.05 39.63
N VAL A 127 -1.97 -15.07 40.16
CA VAL A 127 -1.19 -16.30 40.39
C VAL A 127 -0.71 -16.38 41.84
N PRO A 128 -0.44 -17.58 42.40
CA PRO A 128 -0.02 -17.70 43.80
C PRO A 128 1.17 -16.82 44.17
N ALA A 129 1.14 -16.20 45.35
CA ALA A 129 2.26 -15.42 45.88
C ALA A 129 3.49 -16.29 46.20
N ASP A 130 3.24 -17.47 46.80
CA ASP A 130 4.29 -18.42 47.14
C ASP A 130 4.92 -19.05 45.87
N PRO A 131 6.25 -18.96 45.69
CA PRO A 131 6.93 -19.46 44.49
C PRO A 131 6.69 -20.94 44.21
N LYS A 132 6.70 -21.80 45.24
CA LYS A 132 6.51 -23.25 45.07
C LYS A 132 5.08 -23.55 44.60
N SER A 133 4.09 -22.90 45.19
CA SER A 133 2.69 -23.01 44.79
C SER A 133 2.45 -22.45 43.38
N ARG A 134 3.16 -21.37 43.02
CA ARG A 134 3.12 -20.77 41.69
C ARG A 134 3.69 -21.70 40.61
N GLU A 135 4.83 -22.33 40.87
CA GLU A 135 5.44 -23.30 39.95
C GLU A 135 4.52 -24.51 39.72
N GLN A 136 3.89 -25.03 40.79
CA GLN A 136 2.89 -26.09 40.67
C GLN A 136 1.66 -25.67 39.86
N TYR A 137 1.20 -24.43 40.06
CA TYR A 137 0.11 -23.85 39.29
C TYR A 137 0.44 -23.81 37.80
N PHE A 138 1.60 -23.25 37.43
CA PHE A 138 2.05 -23.19 36.03
C PHE A 138 2.22 -24.58 35.41
N SER A 139 2.80 -25.52 36.16
CA SER A 139 2.99 -26.90 35.69
C SER A 139 1.65 -27.59 35.39
N ARG A 140 0.62 -27.36 36.22
CA ARG A 140 -0.73 -27.88 36.00
C ARG A 140 -1.40 -27.23 34.79
N CYS A 141 -1.27 -25.91 34.62
CA CYS A 141 -1.83 -25.20 33.47
C CYS A 141 -1.18 -25.67 32.16
N ALA A 142 0.16 -25.73 32.13
CA ALA A 142 0.92 -26.22 30.98
C ALA A 142 0.63 -27.69 30.63
N PHE A 143 0.31 -28.53 31.62
CA PHE A 143 -0.14 -29.89 31.35
C PHE A 143 -1.49 -29.90 30.61
N TRP A 144 -2.48 -29.18 31.12
CA TRP A 144 -3.82 -29.13 30.51
C TRP A 144 -3.81 -28.44 29.15
N ASP A 145 -2.97 -27.42 28.96
CA ASP A 145 -2.77 -26.77 27.66
C ASP A 145 -2.21 -27.76 26.64
N LYS A 146 -1.17 -28.52 27.00
CA LYS A 146 -0.65 -29.58 26.12
C LYS A 146 -1.70 -30.62 25.77
N VAL A 147 -2.56 -31.01 26.72
CA VAL A 147 -3.69 -31.92 26.44
C VAL A 147 -4.68 -31.27 25.48
N TYR A 148 -5.05 -30.01 25.72
CA TYR A 148 -5.96 -29.25 24.86
C TYR A 148 -5.41 -29.11 23.44
N VAL A 149 -4.22 -28.56 23.24
CA VAL A 149 -3.59 -28.36 21.92
C VAL A 149 -3.39 -29.71 21.20
N SER A 150 -3.00 -30.76 21.92
CA SER A 150 -2.81 -32.10 21.33
C SER A 150 -4.11 -32.68 20.77
N ARG A 151 -5.29 -32.16 21.16
CA ARG A 151 -6.56 -32.54 20.54
C ARG A 151 -6.69 -32.06 19.10
N PHE A 152 -5.99 -30.99 18.72
CA PHE A 152 -6.09 -30.35 17.41
C PHE A 152 -4.97 -30.80 16.48
N VAL A 153 -3.73 -30.84 17.00
CA VAL A 153 -2.54 -31.04 16.18
C VAL A 153 -1.55 -32.00 16.85
N SER A 154 -0.79 -32.72 16.02
CA SER A 154 0.37 -33.51 16.46
C SER A 154 1.71 -32.81 16.16
N GLY A 155 1.67 -31.65 15.48
CA GLY A 155 2.82 -30.84 15.11
C GLY A 155 3.40 -30.00 16.26
N SER A 156 4.30 -29.08 15.93
CA SER A 156 4.96 -28.16 16.84
C SER A 156 5.28 -26.86 16.12
N SER A 157 5.22 -25.73 16.82
CA SER A 157 5.84 -24.48 16.36
C SER A 157 7.38 -24.59 16.33
N THR A 158 7.97 -25.35 17.25
CA THR A 158 9.44 -25.56 17.31
C THR A 158 9.91 -26.83 16.60
N ARG A 159 10.97 -26.70 15.79
CA ARG A 159 11.59 -27.83 15.07
C ARG A 159 12.20 -28.84 16.05
N GLN A 160 11.73 -30.08 16.01
CA GLN A 160 12.21 -31.16 16.88
C GLN A 160 13.29 -31.99 16.16
N ILE A 161 14.54 -31.92 16.64
CA ILE A 161 15.70 -32.61 16.06
C ILE A 161 16.17 -33.74 17.01
N GLY A 162 16.76 -34.79 16.45
CA GLY A 162 17.37 -35.89 17.21
C GLY A 162 16.40 -36.92 17.79
N LEU A 163 16.94 -37.85 18.59
CA LEU A 163 16.22 -38.98 19.20
C LEU A 163 15.12 -38.53 20.15
N SER A 164 15.40 -37.52 20.99
CA SER A 164 14.42 -36.91 21.89
C SER A 164 13.27 -36.25 21.12
N GLY A 165 13.56 -35.62 19.98
CA GLY A 165 12.55 -35.06 19.08
C GLY A 165 11.67 -36.12 18.41
N LEU A 166 12.22 -37.30 18.11
CA LEU A 166 11.45 -38.43 17.56
C LEU A 166 10.47 -38.98 18.60
N LEU A 167 10.92 -39.16 19.84
CA LEU A 167 10.06 -39.57 20.96
C LEU A 167 8.93 -38.57 21.22
N LYS A 168 9.23 -37.26 21.28
CA LYS A 168 8.22 -36.21 21.45
C LYS A 168 7.16 -36.22 20.36
N ARG A 169 7.56 -36.44 19.10
CA ARG A 169 6.63 -36.58 17.96
C ARG A 169 5.75 -37.82 18.10
N ALA A 170 6.31 -38.95 18.52
CA ALA A 170 5.54 -40.18 18.76
C ALA A 170 4.50 -39.98 19.87
N VAL A 171 4.90 -39.36 21.00
CA VAL A 171 3.99 -39.05 22.11
C VAL A 171 2.86 -38.12 21.65
N ARG A 172 3.16 -37.04 20.92
CA ARG A 172 2.14 -36.11 20.42
C ARG A 172 1.17 -36.77 19.43
N LYS A 173 1.67 -37.65 18.55
CA LYS A 173 0.80 -38.44 17.67
C LYS A 173 -0.11 -39.38 18.47
N GLY A 174 0.43 -40.03 19.50
CA GLY A 174 -0.35 -40.88 20.40
C GLY A 174 -1.44 -40.10 21.11
N LEU A 175 -1.09 -38.96 21.73
CA LEU A 175 -2.05 -38.05 22.38
C LEU A 175 -3.11 -37.56 21.39
N TYR A 176 -2.71 -37.15 20.19
CA TYR A 176 -3.65 -36.71 19.15
C TYR A 176 -4.68 -37.78 18.79
N VAL A 177 -4.31 -39.06 18.76
CA VAL A 177 -5.24 -40.17 18.51
C VAL A 177 -6.11 -40.44 19.72
N VAL A 178 -5.50 -40.58 20.90
CA VAL A 178 -6.20 -40.89 22.17
C VAL A 178 -7.20 -39.82 22.56
N LEU A 179 -6.91 -38.55 22.28
CA LEU A 179 -7.76 -37.44 22.67
C LEU A 179 -8.92 -37.20 21.70
N ARG A 180 -8.96 -37.82 20.50
CA ARG A 180 -10.06 -37.63 19.52
C ARG A 180 -11.48 -37.77 20.09
N PRO A 181 -11.78 -38.75 20.97
CA PRO A 181 -13.12 -38.91 21.52
C PRO A 181 -13.53 -37.78 22.48
N PHE A 182 -12.57 -37.01 23.01
CA PHE A 182 -12.85 -35.94 23.96
C PHE A 182 -13.29 -34.68 23.22
N SER A 183 -14.34 -34.05 23.74
CA SER A 183 -14.84 -32.76 23.24
C SER A 183 -13.80 -31.67 23.44
N LYS A 184 -13.60 -30.85 22.38
CA LYS A 184 -12.74 -29.67 22.44
C LYS A 184 -13.20 -28.69 23.51
N GLY A 185 -14.50 -28.39 23.58
CA GLY A 185 -15.07 -27.49 24.58
C GLY A 185 -14.92 -28.02 26.01
N TRP A 186 -15.05 -29.33 26.21
CA TRP A 186 -14.80 -29.94 27.53
C TRP A 186 -13.34 -29.77 27.97
N LEU A 187 -12.39 -30.01 27.06
CA LEU A 187 -10.96 -29.81 27.33
C LEU A 187 -10.64 -28.34 27.58
N TYR A 188 -11.23 -27.42 26.81
CA TYR A 188 -11.09 -25.98 27.02
C TYR A 188 -11.59 -25.57 28.40
N GLN A 189 -12.80 -25.95 28.80
CA GLN A 189 -13.35 -25.64 30.13
C GLN A 189 -12.51 -26.22 31.28
N ARG A 190 -11.86 -27.38 31.07
CA ARG A 190 -10.94 -27.95 32.05
C ARG A 190 -9.68 -27.11 32.18
N LEU A 191 -9.09 -26.67 31.07
CA LEU A 191 -7.94 -25.77 31.06
C LEU A 191 -8.29 -24.42 31.68
N ASP A 192 -9.38 -23.81 31.23
CA ASP A 192 -9.88 -22.52 31.66
C ASP A 192 -10.09 -22.46 33.17
N ARG A 193 -10.75 -23.47 33.76
CA ARG A 193 -10.91 -23.58 35.22
C ARG A 193 -9.58 -23.65 35.98
N ARG A 194 -8.51 -24.18 35.37
CA ARG A 194 -7.18 -24.22 36.01
C ARG A 194 -6.49 -22.87 35.94
N ILE A 195 -6.58 -22.20 34.80
CA ILE A 195 -6.02 -20.86 34.60
C ILE A 195 -6.74 -19.87 35.52
N GLN A 196 -8.06 -19.94 35.63
CA GLN A 196 -8.84 -19.03 36.49
C GLN A 196 -8.91 -19.47 37.96
N ALA A 197 -8.07 -20.40 38.43
CA ALA A 197 -8.17 -20.97 39.79
C ALA A 197 -8.00 -19.94 40.93
N PHE A 198 -7.39 -18.80 40.63
CA PHE A 198 -7.18 -17.67 41.55
C PHE A 198 -7.95 -16.41 41.13
N HIS A 199 -8.92 -16.53 40.22
CA HIS A 199 -9.78 -15.43 39.84
C HIS A 199 -10.44 -14.78 41.07
N GLY A 200 -10.48 -13.45 41.09
CA GLY A 200 -11.03 -12.66 42.20
C GLY A 200 -10.19 -12.63 43.48
N LYS A 201 -9.01 -13.26 43.50
CA LYS A 201 -8.09 -13.21 44.66
C LYS A 201 -7.01 -12.17 44.43
N ASP A 202 -6.76 -11.34 45.44
CA ASP A 202 -5.57 -10.50 45.48
C ASP A 202 -4.37 -11.33 45.97
N THR A 203 -3.54 -11.75 45.03
CA THR A 203 -2.31 -12.49 45.31
C THR A 203 -1.06 -11.61 45.22
N GLY A 204 -1.20 -10.35 44.81
CA GLY A 204 -0.09 -9.45 44.50
C GLY A 204 0.66 -9.75 43.19
N TYR A 205 0.29 -10.78 42.43
CA TYR A 205 0.97 -11.20 41.21
C TYR A 205 0.00 -11.62 40.11
N PHE A 206 0.33 -11.26 38.87
CA PHE A 206 -0.41 -11.63 37.66
C PHE A 206 0.54 -12.24 36.63
N SER A 207 0.02 -13.15 35.81
CA SER A 207 0.77 -13.72 34.69
C SER A 207 -0.20 -14.27 33.65
N TYR A 208 0.22 -14.31 32.40
CA TYR A 208 -0.32 -15.29 31.48
C TYR A 208 0.11 -16.70 31.92
N ALA A 209 -0.85 -17.58 32.22
CA ALA A 209 -0.61 -18.84 32.92
C ALA A 209 0.27 -19.86 32.14
N LEU A 210 0.39 -19.69 30.82
CA LEU A 210 1.16 -20.59 29.96
C LEU A 210 2.58 -20.09 29.67
N THR A 211 2.91 -18.88 30.12
CA THR A 211 4.26 -18.28 30.01
C THR A 211 4.72 -17.76 31.38
N PRO A 212 5.26 -18.62 32.26
CA PRO A 212 5.62 -18.26 33.64
C PRO A 212 6.56 -17.06 33.79
N LYS A 213 7.40 -16.81 32.77
CA LYS A 213 8.34 -15.68 32.75
C LYS A 213 7.64 -14.32 32.67
N LEU A 214 6.37 -14.27 32.25
CA LEU A 214 5.56 -13.03 32.21
C LEU A 214 4.96 -12.67 33.58
N CYS A 215 5.35 -13.34 34.66
CA CYS A 215 4.84 -13.05 35.98
C CYS A 215 5.28 -11.66 36.45
N MET A 216 4.32 -10.78 36.75
CA MET A 216 4.52 -9.40 37.19
C MET A 216 3.80 -9.16 38.52
N LYS A 217 4.23 -8.14 39.26
CA LYS A 217 3.51 -7.66 40.45
C LYS A 217 2.27 -6.87 40.02
N THR A 218 1.22 -6.88 40.85
CA THR A 218 -0.03 -6.13 40.59
C THR A 218 0.25 -4.67 40.22
N GLN A 219 1.13 -3.99 40.97
CA GLN A 219 1.46 -2.57 40.72
C GLN A 219 2.00 -2.31 39.30
N GLN A 220 2.78 -3.25 38.73
CA GLN A 220 3.41 -3.07 37.43
C GLN A 220 2.39 -3.01 36.29
N ILE A 221 1.27 -3.74 36.42
CA ILE A 221 0.21 -3.78 35.41
C ILE A 221 -1.01 -2.91 35.75
N THR A 222 -0.98 -2.21 36.89
CA THR A 222 -1.98 -1.19 37.24
C THR A 222 -1.45 0.23 37.07
N CYS A 223 -0.16 0.45 37.28
CA CYS A 223 0.53 1.70 37.00
C CYS A 223 1.20 1.56 35.64
N LEU A 224 0.43 1.75 34.56
CA LEU A 224 0.93 1.65 33.20
C LEU A 224 1.66 2.94 32.79
N GLU A 225 2.71 2.79 32.00
CA GLU A 225 3.48 3.88 31.38
C GLU A 225 3.22 3.89 29.86
N GLU A 226 3.46 5.01 29.21
CA GLU A 226 3.37 5.13 27.74
C GLU A 226 4.78 5.06 27.15
N ILE A 227 4.93 4.33 26.04
CA ILE A 227 6.18 4.19 25.28
C ILE A 227 5.89 4.29 23.79
N ASP A 228 6.79 4.92 23.04
CA ASP A 228 6.68 4.95 21.58
C ASP A 228 6.95 3.57 20.98
N PHE A 229 6.06 3.13 20.09
CA PHE A 229 6.23 1.94 19.27
C PHE A 229 5.88 2.31 17.83
N ALA A 230 6.91 2.49 17.00
CA ALA A 230 6.78 2.85 15.59
C ALA A 230 5.90 4.09 15.35
N GLY A 231 6.01 5.11 16.20
CA GLY A 231 5.21 6.35 16.11
C GLY A 231 3.84 6.28 16.78
N ILE A 232 3.45 5.15 17.36
CA ILE A 232 2.21 4.99 18.13
C ILE A 232 2.53 4.91 19.62
N SER A 233 1.79 5.66 20.45
CA SER A 233 1.90 5.57 21.91
C SER A 233 1.26 4.29 22.43
N ALA A 234 2.09 3.36 22.90
CA ALA A 234 1.66 2.08 23.45
C ALA A 234 1.75 2.08 24.98
N ARG A 235 0.73 1.51 25.63
CA ARG A 235 0.78 1.27 27.08
C ARG A 235 1.71 0.10 27.40
N CYS A 236 2.53 0.23 28.43
CA CYS A 236 3.45 -0.79 28.91
C CYS A 236 3.44 -0.89 30.45
N PRO A 237 3.89 -2.02 31.03
CA PRO A 237 4.00 -2.15 32.48
C PRO A 237 5.03 -1.18 33.06
N SER A 238 4.78 -0.62 34.25
CA SER A 238 5.80 0.20 34.92
C SER A 238 7.04 -0.61 35.27
N ASN A 239 8.18 0.08 35.28
CA ASN A 239 9.50 -0.52 35.45
C ASN A 239 9.83 -1.55 34.35
N LEU A 240 9.45 -1.24 33.10
CA LEU A 240 9.58 -2.13 31.95
C LEU A 240 11.00 -2.70 31.76
N LYS A 241 12.05 -1.88 31.94
CA LYS A 241 13.45 -2.32 31.79
C LYS A 241 13.83 -3.44 32.76
N GLN A 242 13.33 -3.40 34.00
CA GLN A 242 13.54 -4.49 34.96
C GLN A 242 12.81 -5.75 34.49
N HIS A 243 11.58 -5.62 34.00
CA HIS A 243 10.84 -6.77 33.48
C HIS A 243 11.54 -7.43 32.29
N LEU A 244 12.07 -6.64 31.36
CA LEU A 244 12.87 -7.15 30.24
C LEU A 244 14.14 -7.85 30.71
N THR A 245 14.80 -7.32 31.76
CA THR A 245 15.97 -7.95 32.39
C THR A 245 15.59 -9.30 33.00
N ASP A 246 14.47 -9.38 33.72
CA ASP A 246 14.01 -10.63 34.35
C ASP A 246 13.61 -11.69 33.31
N TYR A 247 13.08 -11.27 32.16
CA TYR A 247 12.59 -12.16 31.11
C TYR A 247 13.72 -12.67 30.18
N PHE A 248 14.55 -11.75 29.69
CA PHE A 248 15.55 -11.97 28.63
C PHE A 248 17.00 -11.92 29.12
N GLY A 249 17.28 -11.39 30.31
CA GLY A 249 18.64 -11.15 30.79
C GLY A 249 19.24 -9.88 30.18
N ASP A 250 20.42 -9.99 29.56
CA ASP A 250 21.01 -8.89 28.79
C ASP A 250 20.28 -8.69 27.46
N TYR A 251 19.11 -8.05 27.54
CA TYR A 251 18.19 -7.91 26.42
C TYR A 251 18.65 -6.90 25.35
N MET A 252 19.65 -6.07 25.66
CA MET A 252 20.25 -5.13 24.70
C MET A 252 21.22 -5.83 23.75
N ALA A 253 21.83 -6.94 24.18
CA ALA A 253 22.63 -7.78 23.30
C ALA A 253 21.73 -8.46 22.24
N LEU A 254 22.16 -8.40 20.99
CA LEU A 254 21.46 -9.10 19.91
C LEU A 254 21.73 -10.60 19.99
N PRO A 255 20.72 -11.46 19.77
CA PRO A 255 20.96 -12.89 19.66
C PRO A 255 21.80 -13.21 18.40
N PRO A 256 22.43 -14.39 18.33
CA PRO A 256 23.11 -14.88 17.13
C PRO A 256 22.18 -14.85 15.90
N GLU A 257 22.73 -14.61 14.71
CA GLU A 257 21.92 -14.45 13.48
C GLU A 257 21.06 -15.67 13.15
N GLU A 258 21.54 -16.87 13.49
CA GLU A 258 20.81 -18.12 13.30
C GLU A 258 19.55 -18.24 14.17
N GLU A 259 19.44 -17.43 15.23
CA GLU A 259 18.28 -17.35 16.13
C GLU A 259 17.32 -16.20 15.76
N ARG A 260 17.71 -15.32 14.82
CA ARG A 260 16.92 -14.16 14.36
C ARG A 260 15.88 -14.58 13.32
N LYS A 261 14.83 -15.26 13.77
CA LYS A 261 13.79 -15.83 12.90
C LYS A 261 12.41 -15.60 13.49
N GLY A 262 11.46 -15.24 12.64
CA GLY A 262 10.02 -15.28 12.93
C GLY A 262 9.43 -16.68 12.76
N HIS A 263 8.12 -16.74 12.58
CA HIS A 263 7.35 -17.98 12.47
C HIS A 263 7.71 -18.82 11.22
N ASP A 264 7.56 -20.15 11.34
CA ASP A 264 7.72 -21.09 10.23
C ASP A 264 6.42 -21.15 9.40
N LEU A 265 6.37 -20.33 8.35
CA LEU A 265 5.17 -20.15 7.51
C LEU A 265 5.14 -21.13 6.34
N SER A 266 3.96 -21.72 6.13
CA SER A 266 3.67 -22.54 4.96
C SER A 266 2.99 -21.78 3.82
N GLU A 267 2.39 -20.63 4.12
CA GLU A 267 1.71 -19.75 3.17
C GLU A 267 1.66 -18.34 3.77
N LEU A 268 1.88 -17.32 2.94
CA LEU A 268 1.80 -15.91 3.31
C LEU A 268 1.21 -15.12 2.15
N GLU A 269 0.10 -14.43 2.41
CA GLU A 269 -0.52 -13.45 1.51
C GLU A 269 -0.83 -12.20 2.34
N VAL A 270 -0.17 -11.09 2.02
CA VAL A 270 -0.43 -9.80 2.65
C VAL A 270 -1.35 -9.01 1.70
N SER A 271 -2.50 -8.55 2.18
CA SER A 271 -3.44 -7.80 1.34
C SER A 271 -2.96 -6.35 1.25
N GLN A 272 -2.49 -5.92 0.08
CA GLN A 272 -2.52 -4.50 -0.24
C GLN A 272 -4.00 -4.12 -0.47
N ARG A 273 -4.56 -3.20 0.33
CA ARG A 273 -5.88 -2.64 0.03
C ARG A 273 -5.76 -1.83 -1.27
N MET A 274 -6.10 -2.45 -2.39
CA MET A 274 -6.32 -1.76 -3.66
C MET A 274 -7.71 -1.14 -3.62
N LYS A 275 -7.83 0.15 -3.28
CA LYS A 275 -9.11 0.86 -3.41
C LYS A 275 -9.23 1.35 -4.85
N GLU A 276 -10.25 0.88 -5.58
CA GLU A 276 -10.58 1.45 -6.89
C GLU A 276 -11.04 2.91 -6.72
N LEU A 277 -10.44 3.82 -7.48
CA LEU A 277 -10.74 5.25 -7.40
C LEU A 277 -12.00 5.59 -8.22
N SER A 278 -12.91 6.35 -7.62
CA SER A 278 -13.97 7.03 -8.36
C SER A 278 -13.40 8.17 -9.23
N LEU A 279 -14.19 8.68 -10.18
CA LEU A 279 -13.77 9.78 -11.05
C LEU A 279 -13.42 11.05 -10.24
N ASP A 280 -14.16 11.35 -9.19
CA ASP A 280 -13.91 12.54 -8.37
C ASP A 280 -12.63 12.39 -7.54
N GLU A 281 -12.36 11.19 -7.02
CA GLU A 281 -11.10 10.88 -6.35
C GLU A 281 -9.91 10.94 -7.32
N LEU A 282 -10.09 10.46 -8.55
CA LEU A 282 -9.09 10.54 -9.61
C LEU A 282 -8.70 12.00 -9.90
N LYS A 283 -9.71 12.87 -10.07
CA LYS A 283 -9.54 14.31 -10.28
C LYS A 283 -8.80 14.95 -9.12
N LEU A 284 -9.12 14.58 -7.89
CA LEU A 284 -8.45 15.11 -6.69
C LEU A 284 -6.96 14.72 -6.66
N VAL A 285 -6.63 13.47 -7.00
CA VAL A 285 -5.24 13.01 -7.12
C VAL A 285 -4.50 13.83 -8.18
N GLN A 286 -5.08 13.99 -9.37
CA GLN A 286 -4.47 14.77 -10.45
C GLN A 286 -4.31 16.26 -10.11
N LEU A 287 -5.29 16.84 -9.40
CA LEU A 287 -5.22 18.23 -8.93
C LEU A 287 -4.06 18.43 -7.96
N ASN A 288 -3.84 17.51 -7.03
CA ASN A 288 -2.72 17.56 -6.10
C ASN A 288 -1.36 17.43 -6.83
N ILE A 289 -1.28 16.57 -7.86
CA ILE A 289 -0.11 16.49 -8.72
C ILE A 289 0.13 17.81 -9.46
N LEU A 290 -0.92 18.42 -10.05
CA LEU A 290 -0.81 19.70 -10.75
C LEU A 290 -0.34 20.82 -9.82
N LYS A 291 -0.86 20.86 -8.59
CA LYS A 291 -0.47 21.85 -7.58
C LYS A 291 1.02 21.77 -7.23
N GLU A 292 1.51 20.57 -6.91
CA GLU A 292 2.94 20.38 -6.61
C GLU A 292 3.82 20.56 -7.86
N PHE A 293 3.36 20.16 -9.04
CA PHE A 293 4.07 20.40 -10.30
C PHE A 293 4.20 21.89 -10.61
N ALA A 294 3.12 22.66 -10.45
CA ALA A 294 3.11 24.12 -10.65
C ALA A 294 4.11 24.80 -9.71
N LYS A 295 4.04 24.47 -8.42
CA LYS A 295 4.97 24.96 -7.40
C LYS A 295 6.43 24.64 -7.74
N PHE A 296 6.70 23.39 -8.13
CA PHE A 296 8.03 22.97 -8.58
C PHE A 296 8.51 23.77 -9.79
N CYS A 297 7.63 24.03 -10.76
CA CYS A 297 7.96 24.84 -11.92
C CYS A 297 8.33 26.28 -11.53
N ASP A 298 7.57 26.90 -10.63
CA ASP A 298 7.83 28.26 -10.15
C ASP A 298 9.19 28.35 -9.41
N GLU A 299 9.45 27.40 -8.50
CA GLU A 299 10.70 27.33 -7.73
C GLU A 299 11.94 27.15 -8.63
N HIS A 300 11.79 26.43 -9.75
CA HIS A 300 12.88 26.14 -10.69
C HIS A 300 12.88 27.01 -11.95
N SER A 301 11.99 28.01 -12.02
CA SER A 301 11.83 28.89 -13.19
C SER A 301 11.62 28.10 -14.50
N LEU A 302 10.75 27.09 -14.45
CA LEU A 302 10.32 26.31 -15.60
C LEU A 302 8.95 26.82 -16.07
N ARG A 303 8.82 27.10 -17.37
CA ARG A 303 7.55 27.52 -17.95
C ARG A 303 6.66 26.32 -18.24
N TYR A 304 5.39 26.41 -17.85
CA TYR A 304 4.35 25.45 -18.22
C TYR A 304 3.05 26.20 -18.51
N TYR A 305 2.15 25.55 -19.25
CA TYR A 305 0.82 26.07 -19.57
C TYR A 305 -0.19 24.92 -19.51
N ILE A 306 -1.36 25.12 -18.89
CA ILE A 306 -2.48 24.19 -19.06
C ILE A 306 -3.00 24.27 -20.50
N VAL A 307 -3.38 23.14 -21.08
CA VAL A 307 -3.77 23.05 -22.50
C VAL A 307 -4.98 22.14 -22.71
N GLY A 308 -5.52 22.12 -23.93
CA GLY A 308 -6.55 21.16 -24.35
C GLY A 308 -7.80 21.20 -23.48
N GLY A 309 -8.24 20.03 -23.01
CA GLY A 309 -9.41 19.87 -22.15
C GLY A 309 -9.27 20.59 -20.82
N THR A 310 -8.08 20.57 -20.23
CA THR A 310 -7.78 21.25 -18.96
C THR A 310 -7.95 22.76 -19.06
N LEU A 311 -7.41 23.39 -20.12
CA LEU A 311 -7.60 24.83 -20.37
C LEU A 311 -9.06 25.17 -20.64
N LEU A 312 -9.76 24.34 -21.41
CA LEU A 312 -11.20 24.50 -21.65
C LEU A 312 -12.00 24.40 -20.33
N GLY A 313 -11.63 23.47 -19.46
CA GLY A 313 -12.20 23.31 -18.13
C GLY A 313 -12.01 24.56 -17.28
N ALA A 314 -10.78 25.07 -17.20
CA ALA A 314 -10.46 26.30 -16.46
C ALA A 314 -11.36 27.47 -16.88
N VAL A 315 -11.47 27.71 -18.19
CA VAL A 315 -12.21 28.86 -18.74
C VAL A 315 -13.72 28.68 -18.62
N ARG A 316 -14.24 27.49 -18.88
CA ARG A 316 -15.70 27.25 -18.99
C ARG A 316 -16.36 26.81 -17.68
N HIS A 317 -15.63 26.10 -16.81
CA HIS A 317 -16.13 25.50 -15.58
C HIS A 317 -15.39 25.95 -14.31
N GLY A 318 -14.29 26.70 -14.44
CA GLY A 318 -13.45 27.08 -13.31
C GLY A 318 -12.60 25.94 -12.74
N GLY A 319 -12.46 24.84 -13.47
CA GLY A 319 -11.88 23.60 -12.97
C GLY A 319 -12.02 22.45 -13.97
N PHE A 320 -12.23 21.22 -13.51
CA PHE A 320 -12.44 20.08 -14.40
C PHE A 320 -13.72 20.23 -15.23
N ILE A 321 -13.69 19.72 -16.46
CA ILE A 321 -14.93 19.39 -17.15
C ILE A 321 -15.56 18.20 -16.39
N PRO A 322 -16.88 18.16 -16.13
CA PRO A 322 -17.46 17.14 -15.24
C PRO A 322 -17.19 15.68 -15.64
N TRP A 323 -16.99 15.42 -16.93
CA TRP A 323 -16.69 14.09 -17.48
C TRP A 323 -15.22 13.91 -17.92
N ASP A 324 -14.33 14.87 -17.63
CA ASP A 324 -12.89 14.72 -17.88
C ASP A 324 -12.25 13.80 -16.85
N ASP A 325 -11.18 13.12 -17.27
CA ASP A 325 -10.42 12.15 -16.46
C ASP A 325 -8.90 12.41 -16.51
N ASP A 326 -8.44 13.51 -17.10
CA ASP A 326 -7.03 13.87 -17.19
C ASP A 326 -6.73 15.37 -17.05
N ILE A 327 -5.44 15.65 -16.82
CA ILE A 327 -4.86 16.99 -16.83
C ILE A 327 -3.72 16.99 -17.83
N ASP A 328 -3.77 17.93 -18.78
CA ASP A 328 -2.76 18.17 -19.79
C ASP A 328 -2.06 19.50 -19.56
N VAL A 329 -0.73 19.46 -19.52
CA VAL A 329 0.12 20.65 -19.52
C VAL A 329 1.12 20.60 -20.66
N ALA A 330 1.53 21.76 -21.14
CA ALA A 330 2.54 21.90 -22.18
C ALA A 330 3.70 22.76 -21.68
N MET A 331 4.93 22.41 -22.06
CA MET A 331 6.15 23.13 -21.69
C MET A 331 6.94 23.48 -22.95
N PRO A 332 7.53 24.69 -23.05
CA PRO A 332 8.54 24.99 -24.06
C PRO A 332 9.61 23.90 -24.10
N ARG A 333 10.04 23.46 -25.30
CA ARG A 333 11.04 22.39 -25.45
C ARG A 333 12.26 22.53 -24.53
N PRO A 334 12.90 23.72 -24.38
CA PRO A 334 14.03 23.86 -23.45
C PRO A 334 13.68 23.55 -21.99
N ASP A 335 12.49 23.95 -21.53
CA ASP A 335 12.05 23.70 -20.15
C ASP A 335 11.60 22.25 -19.96
N TYR A 336 10.97 21.66 -20.98
CA TYR A 336 10.63 20.24 -21.02
C TYR A 336 11.86 19.35 -20.89
N ASP A 337 12.93 19.65 -21.64
CA ASP A 337 14.18 18.87 -21.56
C ASP A 337 14.87 19.07 -20.20
N ARG A 338 14.82 20.29 -19.63
CA ARG A 338 15.36 20.60 -18.29
C ARG A 338 14.56 19.97 -17.15
N LEU A 339 13.26 19.72 -17.29
CA LEU A 339 12.40 19.19 -16.23
C LEU A 339 12.98 17.90 -15.62
N LEU A 340 13.39 16.95 -16.48
CA LEU A 340 13.94 15.68 -16.01
C LEU A 340 15.32 15.84 -15.36
N GLU A 341 16.13 16.79 -15.84
CA GLU A 341 17.46 17.08 -15.30
C GLU A 341 17.37 17.71 -13.91
N VAL A 342 16.51 18.71 -13.75
CA VAL A 342 16.35 19.47 -12.51
C VAL A 342 15.65 18.66 -11.43
N SER A 343 14.64 17.86 -11.79
CA SER A 343 13.93 16.98 -10.85
C SER A 343 14.74 15.74 -10.45
N GLY A 344 15.74 15.34 -11.25
CA GLY A 344 16.36 14.01 -11.08
C GLY A 344 15.36 12.84 -11.23
N GLY A 345 14.17 13.10 -11.79
CA GLY A 345 13.07 12.14 -11.87
C GLY A 345 12.07 12.20 -10.70
N GLU A 346 12.25 13.10 -9.73
CA GLU A 346 11.41 13.22 -8.52
C GLU A 346 11.02 14.68 -8.28
N ILE A 347 9.72 14.95 -8.11
CA ILE A 347 9.21 16.27 -7.70
C ILE A 347 9.01 16.32 -6.19
N SER A 348 8.58 15.21 -5.59
CA SER A 348 8.44 15.04 -4.14
C SER A 348 8.65 13.56 -3.78
N SER A 349 8.52 13.21 -2.49
CA SER A 349 8.60 11.82 -2.02
C SER A 349 7.55 10.90 -2.67
N VAL A 350 6.47 11.45 -3.21
CA VAL A 350 5.36 10.69 -3.81
C VAL A 350 5.13 11.02 -5.30
N TYR A 351 5.72 12.10 -5.83
CA TYR A 351 5.54 12.51 -7.21
C TYR A 351 6.80 12.33 -8.05
N ARG A 352 6.68 11.59 -9.15
CA ARG A 352 7.80 11.25 -10.03
C ARG A 352 7.58 11.70 -11.47
N VAL A 353 8.63 12.23 -12.09
CA VAL A 353 8.65 12.52 -13.53
C VAL A 353 9.05 11.24 -14.27
N THR A 354 8.17 10.74 -15.13
CA THR A 354 8.36 9.50 -15.88
C THR A 354 8.39 9.76 -17.38
N SER A 355 9.28 9.05 -18.08
CA SER A 355 9.46 9.11 -19.51
C SER A 355 10.04 7.80 -20.03
N VAL A 356 10.10 7.63 -21.36
CA VAL A 356 10.84 6.50 -21.96
C VAL A 356 12.34 6.54 -21.60
N LYS A 357 12.90 7.70 -21.24
CA LYS A 357 14.33 7.87 -20.92
C LYS A 357 14.69 7.29 -19.54
N ASN A 358 13.79 7.34 -18.56
CA ASN A 358 14.07 6.97 -17.17
C ASN A 358 13.14 5.87 -16.59
N CYS A 359 12.09 5.46 -17.31
CA CYS A 359 11.15 4.43 -16.87
C CYS A 359 10.85 3.44 -18.01
N LYS A 360 11.18 2.15 -17.79
CA LYS A 360 10.99 1.08 -18.79
C LYS A 360 9.52 0.75 -19.00
N GLU A 361 8.69 0.99 -18.01
CA GLU A 361 7.26 0.72 -17.98
C GLU A 361 6.45 1.85 -18.66
N HIS A 362 7.07 3.01 -18.89
CA HIS A 362 6.42 4.20 -19.46
C HIS A 362 5.83 3.98 -20.85
N SER A 363 4.52 4.09 -21.02
CA SER A 363 3.86 3.78 -22.31
C SER A 363 3.81 4.97 -23.28
N ARG A 364 3.91 6.21 -22.78
CA ARG A 364 3.66 7.42 -23.58
C ARG A 364 4.92 7.97 -24.26
N LEU A 365 4.73 8.80 -25.29
CA LEU A 365 5.82 9.46 -26.02
C LEU A 365 6.23 10.80 -25.39
N PHE A 366 5.47 11.28 -24.42
CA PHE A 366 5.66 12.52 -23.67
C PHE A 366 5.87 12.18 -22.18
N MET A 367 6.31 13.14 -21.37
CA MET A 367 6.54 12.93 -19.94
C MET A 367 5.22 12.88 -19.17
N LYS A 368 5.19 12.14 -18.06
CA LYS A 368 4.10 12.21 -17.09
C LYS A 368 4.66 12.51 -15.71
N VAL A 369 3.95 13.33 -14.94
CA VAL A 369 4.19 13.41 -13.49
C VAL A 369 3.16 12.54 -12.81
N VAL A 370 3.60 11.51 -12.09
CA VAL A 370 2.74 10.47 -11.55
C VAL A 370 2.81 10.37 -10.03
N ASP A 371 1.72 9.94 -9.40
CA ASP A 371 1.66 9.61 -7.98
C ASP A 371 2.04 8.14 -7.75
N THR A 372 3.15 7.89 -7.05
CA THR A 372 3.68 6.55 -6.81
C THR A 372 2.79 5.67 -5.92
N ARG A 373 1.77 6.25 -5.30
CA ARG A 373 0.77 5.55 -4.48
C ARG A 373 -0.39 5.01 -5.30
N THR A 374 -0.30 5.05 -6.63
CA THR A 374 -1.39 4.64 -7.52
C THR A 374 -0.92 3.68 -8.60
N THR A 375 -1.83 2.85 -9.07
CA THR A 375 -1.65 2.00 -10.25
C THR A 375 -2.86 2.09 -11.16
N ALA A 376 -2.63 2.26 -12.46
CA ALA A 376 -3.67 2.23 -13.48
C ALA A 376 -3.47 1.06 -14.45
N LYS A 377 -4.56 0.39 -14.80
CA LYS A 377 -4.60 -0.68 -15.79
C LYS A 377 -5.42 -0.24 -17.00
N HIS A 378 -4.73 -0.07 -18.13
CA HIS A 378 -5.35 0.28 -19.39
C HIS A 378 -5.85 -0.95 -20.15
N PHE A 379 -7.08 -0.92 -20.67
CA PHE A 379 -7.71 -2.11 -21.27
C PHE A 379 -7.02 -2.62 -22.56
N TYR A 380 -6.29 -1.75 -23.27
CA TYR A 380 -5.68 -2.06 -24.57
C TYR A 380 -4.16 -2.28 -24.56
N TYR A 381 -3.47 -1.95 -23.47
CA TYR A 381 -2.02 -2.11 -23.37
C TYR A 381 -1.65 -3.42 -22.67
N SER A 382 -0.44 -3.91 -22.91
CA SER A 382 0.07 -5.08 -22.17
C SER A 382 0.24 -4.73 -20.69
N ASP A 383 -0.01 -5.69 -19.80
CA ASP A 383 0.20 -5.53 -18.35
C ASP A 383 1.65 -5.14 -17.98
N ARG A 384 2.61 -5.30 -18.89
CA ARG A 384 4.00 -4.80 -18.74
C ARG A 384 4.09 -3.27 -18.64
N TYR A 385 3.07 -2.54 -19.11
CA TYR A 385 3.07 -1.08 -19.15
C TYR A 385 2.05 -0.48 -18.16
N GLN A 386 1.84 -1.13 -17.01
CA GLN A 386 1.09 -0.52 -15.90
C GLN A 386 1.78 0.79 -15.50
N MET A 387 0.99 1.84 -15.35
CA MET A 387 1.47 3.17 -15.01
C MET A 387 0.63 3.71 -13.87
N SER A 388 1.24 4.42 -12.96
CA SER A 388 0.56 5.26 -11.98
C SER A 388 -0.25 6.37 -12.65
N ILE A 389 -1.29 6.85 -11.97
CA ILE A 389 -2.04 8.01 -12.47
C ILE A 389 -1.17 9.27 -12.37
N GLY A 390 -1.38 10.19 -13.30
CA GLY A 390 -0.62 11.41 -13.36
C GLY A 390 -1.12 12.37 -14.42
N ILE A 391 -0.54 13.56 -14.43
CA ILE A 391 -0.76 14.59 -15.45
C ILE A 391 0.15 14.34 -16.66
N ASP A 392 -0.32 14.72 -17.84
CA ASP A 392 0.43 14.61 -19.09
C ASP A 392 1.22 15.90 -19.34
N VAL A 393 2.53 15.78 -19.55
CA VAL A 393 3.43 16.90 -19.82
C VAL A 393 3.91 16.81 -21.27
N PHE A 394 3.42 17.70 -22.13
CA PHE A 394 3.76 17.74 -23.54
C PHE A 394 4.84 18.77 -23.87
N PRO A 395 5.75 18.48 -24.81
CA PRO A 395 6.65 19.50 -25.32
C PRO A 395 5.97 20.37 -26.39
N LEU A 396 6.17 21.69 -26.27
CA LEU A 396 5.93 22.68 -27.31
C LEU A 396 7.17 22.79 -28.17
N ASP A 397 7.06 22.35 -29.42
CA ASP A 397 8.16 22.33 -30.38
C ASP A 397 8.01 23.42 -31.43
N GLY A 398 9.13 23.84 -32.00
CA GLY A 398 9.13 24.65 -33.21
C GLY A 398 8.54 23.90 -34.40
N VAL A 399 7.74 24.59 -35.22
CA VAL A 399 7.19 24.02 -36.45
C VAL A 399 7.57 24.87 -37.67
N PRO A 400 7.70 24.28 -38.86
CA PRO A 400 8.06 25.05 -40.04
C PRO A 400 6.90 25.93 -40.53
N ALA A 401 7.21 27.18 -40.84
CA ALA A 401 6.28 28.14 -41.45
C ALA A 401 5.80 27.69 -42.85
N ASP A 402 6.69 27.10 -43.66
CA ASP A 402 6.32 26.63 -45.01
C ASP A 402 5.32 25.45 -44.95
N THR A 403 4.16 25.64 -45.57
CA THR A 403 3.05 24.69 -45.59
C THR A 403 3.43 23.31 -46.14
N LYS A 404 4.30 23.24 -47.16
CA LYS A 404 4.73 21.95 -47.74
C LYS A 404 5.68 21.21 -46.81
N LYS A 405 6.64 21.91 -46.19
CA LYS A 405 7.54 21.38 -45.16
C LYS A 405 6.75 20.93 -43.94
N ARG A 406 5.74 21.69 -43.50
CA ARG A 406 4.84 21.35 -42.39
C ARG A 406 4.06 20.06 -42.65
N LYS A 407 3.43 19.92 -43.82
CA LYS A 407 2.73 18.68 -44.18
C LYS A 407 3.66 17.47 -44.17
N ARG A 408 4.89 17.61 -44.69
CA ARG A 408 5.90 16.53 -44.67
C ARG A 408 6.34 16.19 -43.25
N TYR A 409 6.55 17.19 -42.42
CA TYR A 409 6.94 17.09 -41.01
C TYR A 409 5.90 16.28 -40.21
N PHE A 410 4.64 16.72 -40.20
CA PHE A 410 3.56 16.02 -39.48
C PHE A 410 3.29 14.62 -40.04
N ARG A 411 3.40 14.42 -41.37
CA ARG A 411 3.28 13.08 -41.96
C ARG A 411 4.36 12.13 -41.44
N LYS A 412 5.61 12.60 -41.33
CA LYS A 412 6.71 11.79 -40.82
C LYS A 412 6.54 11.49 -39.33
N LEU A 413 6.18 12.49 -38.52
CA LEU A 413 5.85 12.29 -37.11
C LEU A 413 4.72 11.27 -36.93
N PHE A 414 3.62 11.40 -37.67
CA PHE A 414 2.51 10.46 -37.62
C PHE A 414 2.95 9.01 -37.89
N ILE A 415 3.79 8.80 -38.91
CA ILE A 415 4.33 7.46 -39.22
C ILE A 415 5.16 6.93 -38.05
N LEU A 416 6.10 7.73 -37.53
CA LEU A 416 6.99 7.31 -36.44
C LEU A 416 6.22 7.02 -35.14
N LYS A 417 5.27 7.89 -34.76
CA LYS A 417 4.39 7.67 -33.61
C LYS A 417 3.58 6.39 -33.75
N LYS A 418 3.06 6.11 -34.95
CA LYS A 418 2.30 4.89 -35.25
C LYS A 418 3.17 3.63 -35.16
N MET A 419 4.43 3.72 -35.62
CA MET A 419 5.39 2.63 -35.43
C MET A 419 5.70 2.40 -33.95
N PHE A 420 5.89 3.48 -33.17
CA PHE A 420 6.09 3.38 -31.72
C PHE A 420 4.91 2.70 -31.03
N SER A 421 3.67 3.09 -31.32
CA SER A 421 2.49 2.48 -30.69
C SER A 421 2.35 0.99 -31.02
N TYR A 422 2.78 0.54 -32.19
CA TYR A 422 2.84 -0.88 -32.53
C TYR A 422 3.88 -1.68 -31.74
N THR A 423 4.88 -1.05 -31.12
CA THR A 423 5.79 -1.77 -30.20
C THR A 423 5.06 -2.25 -28.95
N GLN A 424 3.98 -1.57 -28.55
CA GLN A 424 3.28 -1.80 -27.28
C GLN A 424 1.92 -2.49 -27.44
N THR A 425 1.40 -2.61 -28.66
CA THR A 425 0.10 -3.26 -28.89
C THR A 425 0.10 -4.73 -28.48
N GLN A 426 -1.03 -5.19 -27.94
CA GLN A 426 -1.31 -6.62 -27.80
C GLN A 426 -1.45 -7.26 -29.18
N LEU A 427 -0.85 -8.43 -29.37
CA LEU A 427 -0.92 -9.18 -30.63
C LEU A 427 -2.27 -9.90 -30.76
N MET A 428 -2.71 -10.14 -31.99
CA MET A 428 -3.95 -10.86 -32.32
C MET A 428 -5.23 -10.27 -31.70
N ARG A 429 -5.21 -9.01 -31.23
CA ARG A 429 -6.39 -8.27 -30.78
C ARG A 429 -6.72 -7.10 -31.70
N GLY A 430 -8.00 -6.93 -32.01
CA GLY A 430 -8.53 -5.84 -32.83
C GLY A 430 -10.03 -5.98 -33.04
N SER A 431 -10.66 -4.93 -33.59
CA SER A 431 -12.11 -4.90 -33.80
C SER A 431 -12.63 -5.98 -34.75
N THR A 432 -11.76 -6.51 -35.62
CA THR A 432 -12.03 -7.66 -36.50
C THR A 432 -10.81 -8.57 -36.56
N LYS A 433 -11.00 -9.86 -36.88
CA LYS A 433 -9.90 -10.83 -37.03
C LYS A 433 -8.86 -10.40 -38.08
N LEU A 434 -9.31 -9.83 -39.20
CA LEU A 434 -8.43 -9.29 -40.24
C LEU A 434 -7.59 -8.10 -39.73
N ARG A 435 -8.22 -7.14 -39.04
CA ARG A 435 -7.50 -6.00 -38.46
C ARG A 435 -6.51 -6.43 -37.40
N ALA A 436 -6.85 -7.43 -36.59
CA ALA A 436 -5.96 -8.02 -35.61
C ALA A 436 -4.72 -8.65 -36.26
N LEU A 437 -4.89 -9.38 -37.36
CA LEU A 437 -3.79 -9.97 -38.12
C LEU A 437 -2.89 -8.89 -38.76
N LEU A 438 -3.47 -7.92 -39.48
CA LEU A 438 -2.71 -6.85 -40.13
C LEU A 438 -1.92 -6.01 -39.11
N LYS A 439 -2.53 -5.69 -37.97
CA LYS A 439 -1.87 -4.99 -36.86
C LYS A 439 -0.70 -5.81 -36.29
N THR A 440 -0.87 -7.12 -36.15
CA THR A 440 0.17 -8.04 -35.69
C THR A 440 1.35 -8.07 -36.66
N LEU A 441 1.09 -8.19 -37.97
CA LEU A 441 2.14 -8.17 -38.99
C LEU A 441 2.90 -6.84 -39.01
N ALA A 442 2.20 -5.71 -38.84
CA ALA A 442 2.84 -4.40 -38.75
C ALA A 442 3.66 -4.19 -37.46
N ALA A 443 3.30 -4.88 -36.37
CA ALA A 443 3.99 -4.77 -35.08
C ALA A 443 5.33 -5.50 -35.05
N LEU A 444 5.48 -6.62 -35.77
CA LEU A 444 6.72 -7.41 -35.79
C LEU A 444 7.97 -6.58 -36.17
N PRO A 445 8.02 -5.87 -37.32
CA PRO A 445 9.19 -5.05 -37.65
C PRO A 445 9.41 -3.89 -36.67
N CYS A 446 8.33 -3.29 -36.14
CA CYS A 446 8.46 -2.21 -35.15
C CYS A 446 9.10 -2.71 -33.85
N ARG A 447 8.75 -3.92 -33.40
CA ARG A 447 9.35 -4.55 -32.22
C ARG A 447 10.82 -4.91 -32.42
N LEU A 448 11.23 -5.26 -33.66
CA LEU A 448 12.63 -5.50 -33.99
C LEU A 448 13.49 -4.23 -33.99
N ILE A 449 12.94 -3.09 -34.45
CA ILE A 449 13.63 -1.80 -34.35
C ILE A 449 13.86 -1.44 -32.87
N GLY A 450 12.85 -1.70 -32.04
CA GLY A 450 12.89 -1.48 -30.60
C GLY A 450 12.24 -0.17 -30.19
N ARG A 451 11.60 -0.19 -29.02
CA ARG A 451 10.82 0.94 -28.48
C ARG A 451 11.66 2.20 -28.28
N GLU A 452 12.81 2.06 -27.61
CA GLU A 452 13.70 3.20 -27.31
C GLU A 452 14.21 3.86 -28.59
N ARG A 453 14.64 3.06 -29.58
CA ARG A 453 15.10 3.60 -30.87
C ARG A 453 14.00 4.39 -31.58
N LEU A 454 12.77 3.85 -31.62
CA LEU A 454 11.64 4.56 -32.22
C LEU A 454 11.29 5.84 -31.44
N PHE A 455 11.37 5.82 -30.11
CA PHE A 455 11.20 7.02 -29.29
C PHE A 455 12.22 8.11 -29.65
N PHE A 456 13.52 7.78 -29.70
CA PHE A 456 14.55 8.74 -30.09
C PHE A 456 14.41 9.24 -31.53
N MET A 457 13.88 8.41 -32.44
CA MET A 457 13.55 8.86 -33.80
C MET A 457 12.39 9.86 -33.82
N VAL A 458 11.37 9.68 -32.97
CA VAL A 458 10.26 10.63 -32.80
C VAL A 458 10.78 11.93 -32.21
N GLU A 459 11.50 11.88 -31.08
CA GLU A 459 12.09 13.07 -30.43
C GLU A 459 12.97 13.87 -31.38
N LYS A 460 13.83 13.20 -32.15
CA LYS A 460 14.69 13.86 -33.14
C LYS A 460 13.90 14.53 -34.25
N GLU A 461 12.81 13.91 -34.73
CA GLU A 461 11.97 14.56 -35.74
C GLU A 461 11.18 15.70 -35.12
N ALA A 462 10.68 15.59 -33.89
CA ALA A 462 9.92 16.64 -33.20
C ALA A 462 10.80 17.88 -32.93
N ALA A 463 12.02 17.68 -32.43
CA ALA A 463 12.99 18.75 -32.15
C ALA A 463 13.72 19.28 -33.40
N LYS A 464 13.29 18.89 -34.61
CA LYS A 464 14.00 19.22 -35.87
C LYS A 464 14.06 20.72 -36.16
N TYR A 465 13.03 21.47 -35.76
CA TYR A 465 13.01 22.91 -35.86
C TYR A 465 13.19 23.49 -34.46
N PRO A 466 14.33 24.15 -34.18
CA PRO A 466 14.62 24.66 -32.85
C PRO A 466 13.53 25.63 -32.38
N PHE A 467 13.03 25.41 -31.17
CA PHE A 467 12.00 26.23 -30.53
C PHE A 467 12.35 27.73 -30.54
N GLU A 468 13.60 28.06 -30.21
CA GLU A 468 14.06 29.45 -30.13
C GLU A 468 14.01 30.18 -31.48
N GLN A 469 14.22 29.47 -32.59
CA GLN A 469 14.28 30.04 -33.94
C GLN A 469 12.94 30.01 -34.66
N ALA A 470 11.95 29.28 -34.15
CA ALA A 470 10.66 29.12 -34.80
C ALA A 470 9.71 30.28 -34.45
N GLU A 471 9.04 30.84 -35.46
CA GLU A 471 7.97 31.84 -35.29
C GLU A 471 6.66 31.18 -34.82
N GLU A 472 6.40 29.96 -35.30
CA GLU A 472 5.27 29.13 -34.92
C GLU A 472 5.74 27.93 -34.10
N ILE A 473 4.96 27.60 -33.07
CA ILE A 473 5.17 26.44 -32.21
C ILE A 473 3.90 25.61 -32.17
N GLY A 474 4.00 24.38 -31.69
CA GLY A 474 2.81 23.56 -31.42
C GLY A 474 3.12 22.31 -30.63
N ILE A 475 2.07 21.71 -30.08
CA ILE A 475 2.16 20.44 -29.36
C ILE A 475 2.29 19.33 -30.39
N THR A 476 3.52 18.82 -30.60
CA THR A 476 3.75 17.83 -31.66
C THR A 476 3.37 16.43 -31.24
N PHE A 477 3.14 16.18 -29.95
CA PHE A 477 2.82 14.88 -29.37
C PHE A 477 1.32 14.64 -29.15
N GLY A 478 0.52 15.70 -29.18
CA GLY A 478 -0.93 15.70 -28.97
C GLY A 478 -1.74 15.08 -30.11
N VAL A 479 -3.06 15.03 -29.90
CA VAL A 479 -4.04 14.39 -30.79
C VAL A 479 -4.58 15.32 -31.87
N TYR A 480 -4.56 16.64 -31.63
CA TYR A 480 -5.14 17.64 -32.53
C TYR A 480 -4.20 18.02 -33.69
N GLY A 481 -2.91 17.71 -33.57
CA GLY A 481 -1.95 17.81 -34.66
C GLY A 481 -1.78 19.27 -35.15
N PRO A 482 -1.91 19.57 -36.46
CA PRO A 482 -1.71 20.92 -36.96
C PRO A 482 -2.65 21.99 -36.38
N LYS A 483 -3.76 21.59 -35.73
CA LYS A 483 -4.66 22.51 -35.04
C LYS A 483 -4.09 23.07 -33.73
N GLU A 484 -2.97 22.53 -33.22
CA GLU A 484 -2.29 23.07 -32.03
C GLU A 484 -1.18 24.06 -32.40
N ILE A 485 -1.05 24.42 -33.67
CA ILE A 485 -0.04 25.37 -34.11
C ILE A 485 -0.48 26.79 -33.78
N VAL A 486 0.39 27.52 -33.11
CA VAL A 486 0.17 28.88 -32.64
C VAL A 486 1.40 29.73 -32.90
N ARG A 487 1.22 31.05 -32.94
CA ARG A 487 2.35 31.98 -32.99
C ARG A 487 3.01 32.06 -31.62
N LYS A 488 4.33 31.91 -31.59
CA LYS A 488 5.11 31.84 -30.35
C LYS A 488 4.92 33.08 -29.48
N GLU A 489 4.96 34.26 -30.09
CA GLU A 489 4.84 35.54 -29.40
C GLU A 489 3.45 35.77 -28.78
N GLU A 490 2.40 35.21 -29.38
CA GLU A 490 1.01 35.31 -28.91
C GLU A 490 0.68 34.27 -27.84
N TYR A 491 1.53 33.25 -27.66
CA TYR A 491 1.27 32.10 -26.80
C TYR A 491 2.15 32.03 -25.55
N LEU A 492 3.40 32.51 -25.61
CA LEU A 492 4.36 32.38 -24.50
C LEU A 492 4.15 33.36 -23.34
N PRO A 493 3.63 34.58 -23.49
CA PRO A 493 3.13 35.29 -22.33
C PRO A 493 2.04 34.44 -21.68
N TYR A 494 2.02 34.38 -20.34
CA TYR A 494 1.01 33.60 -19.62
C TYR A 494 -0.03 34.50 -18.99
N HIS A 495 -1.24 33.97 -18.90
CA HIS A 495 -2.35 34.50 -18.14
C HIS A 495 -2.63 33.59 -16.95
N GLU A 496 -2.84 34.16 -15.77
CA GLU A 496 -3.20 33.40 -14.58
C GLU A 496 -4.70 33.09 -14.60
N LEU A 497 -5.06 31.80 -14.49
CA LEU A 497 -6.45 31.36 -14.34
C LEU A 497 -6.63 30.59 -13.03
N SER A 498 -7.85 30.60 -12.52
CA SER A 498 -8.27 29.71 -11.43
C SER A 498 -8.66 28.35 -12.00
N TYR A 499 -8.20 27.27 -11.36
CA TYR A 499 -8.57 25.90 -11.65
C TYR A 499 -8.78 25.14 -10.34
N GLU A 500 -10.02 24.79 -9.99
CA GLU A 500 -10.34 24.11 -8.71
C GLU A 500 -9.75 24.82 -7.46
N GLY A 501 -9.70 26.15 -7.50
CA GLY A 501 -9.19 26.99 -6.41
C GLY A 501 -7.67 27.16 -6.35
N ILE A 502 -6.89 26.57 -7.27
CA ILE A 502 -5.47 26.88 -7.46
C ILE A 502 -5.26 27.85 -8.64
N THR A 503 -4.21 28.66 -8.57
CA THR A 503 -3.77 29.51 -9.68
C THR A 503 -2.86 28.70 -10.61
N VAL A 504 -3.12 28.77 -11.91
CA VAL A 504 -2.35 28.06 -12.95
C VAL A 504 -2.07 28.96 -14.14
N HIS A 505 -0.98 28.67 -14.86
CA HIS A 505 -0.59 29.39 -16.07
C HIS A 505 -1.34 28.86 -17.30
N ALA A 506 -2.01 29.75 -18.01
CA ALA A 506 -2.59 29.52 -19.33
C ALA A 506 -1.88 30.38 -20.38
N PRO A 507 -1.93 30.04 -21.68
CA PRO A 507 -1.41 30.92 -22.73
C PRO A 507 -2.18 32.25 -22.75
N GLU A 508 -1.50 33.39 -22.95
CA GLU A 508 -2.15 34.72 -22.96
C GLU A 508 -3.33 34.80 -23.91
N ASN A 509 -3.16 34.29 -25.13
CA ASN A 509 -4.22 34.26 -26.14
C ASN A 509 -4.97 32.91 -26.14
N TYR A 510 -5.38 32.43 -24.96
CA TYR A 510 -6.08 31.17 -24.80
C TYR A 510 -7.41 31.10 -25.57
N ASP A 511 -8.14 32.21 -25.73
CA ASP A 511 -9.43 32.23 -26.45
C ASP A 511 -9.25 31.83 -27.92
N GLN A 512 -8.24 32.39 -28.61
CA GLN A 512 -7.93 32.00 -29.98
C GLN A 512 -7.51 30.53 -30.07
N TYR A 513 -6.69 30.06 -29.13
CA TYR A 513 -6.28 28.65 -29.07
C TYR A 513 -7.48 27.71 -28.92
N LEU A 514 -8.40 27.99 -27.99
CA LEU A 514 -9.61 27.20 -27.77
C LEU A 514 -10.55 27.23 -28.97
N ARG A 515 -10.76 28.40 -29.61
CA ARG A 515 -11.55 28.49 -30.85
C ARG A 515 -10.96 27.69 -31.99
N GLN A 516 -9.63 27.67 -32.12
CA GLN A 516 -8.94 26.90 -33.14
C GLN A 516 -9.14 25.38 -32.97
N LEU A 517 -9.16 24.91 -31.71
CA LEU A 517 -9.36 23.50 -31.40
C LEU A 517 -10.81 23.07 -31.49
N TYR A 518 -11.71 23.80 -30.83
CA TYR A 518 -13.07 23.37 -30.51
C TYR A 518 -14.17 24.17 -31.21
N GLY A 519 -13.84 25.30 -31.87
CA GLY A 519 -14.83 26.18 -32.47
C GLY A 519 -15.54 27.05 -31.42
N ASP A 520 -16.87 27.00 -31.36
CA ASP A 520 -17.63 27.67 -30.30
C ASP A 520 -17.56 26.86 -28.99
N TYR A 521 -16.42 26.98 -28.32
CA TYR A 521 -16.05 26.10 -27.20
C TYR A 521 -16.88 26.35 -25.92
N MET A 522 -17.63 27.45 -25.85
CA MET A 522 -18.54 27.73 -24.74
C MET A 522 -19.83 26.93 -24.84
N GLU A 523 -20.20 26.47 -26.03
CA GLU A 523 -21.31 25.54 -26.21
C GLU A 523 -20.91 24.15 -25.68
N LEU A 524 -21.81 23.53 -24.92
CA LEU A 524 -21.58 22.18 -24.42
C LEU A 524 -21.77 21.17 -25.54
N PRO A 525 -20.93 20.11 -25.62
CA PRO A 525 -21.17 19.04 -26.56
C PRO A 525 -22.51 18.32 -26.25
N PRO A 526 -23.09 17.59 -27.21
CA PRO A 526 -24.26 16.74 -26.98
C PRO A 526 -24.05 15.78 -25.80
N GLU A 527 -25.12 15.44 -25.08
CA GLU A 527 -25.03 14.61 -23.87
C GLU A 527 -24.41 13.23 -24.13
N GLU A 528 -24.61 12.66 -25.31
CA GLU A 528 -24.05 11.37 -25.71
C GLU A 528 -22.51 11.34 -25.76
N ASP A 529 -21.89 12.51 -25.94
CA ASP A 529 -20.44 12.73 -26.05
C ASP A 529 -19.80 13.15 -24.71
N ARG A 530 -20.61 13.34 -23.66
CA ARG A 530 -20.15 13.75 -22.31
C ARG A 530 -19.73 12.54 -21.48
N LYS A 531 -18.64 11.89 -21.88
CA LYS A 531 -18.13 10.67 -21.22
C LYS A 531 -16.62 10.75 -21.00
N PRO A 532 -16.08 10.05 -19.99
CA PRO A 532 -14.65 9.87 -19.82
C PRO A 532 -14.05 9.27 -21.09
N ASN A 533 -12.92 9.84 -21.52
CA ASN A 533 -12.30 9.47 -22.78
C ASN A 533 -11.34 8.29 -22.62
N HIS A 534 -10.91 7.96 -21.39
CA HIS A 534 -9.85 7.00 -21.18
C HIS A 534 -10.30 5.63 -20.63
N PRO A 535 -9.90 4.52 -21.28
CA PRO A 535 -10.31 3.17 -20.91
C PRO A 535 -9.34 2.53 -19.90
N TYR A 536 -9.32 3.05 -18.67
CA TYR A 536 -8.53 2.48 -17.57
C TYR A 536 -9.30 2.42 -16.26
N THR A 537 -8.89 1.49 -15.40
CA THR A 537 -9.27 1.44 -13.98
C THR A 537 -8.04 1.81 -13.16
N VAL A 538 -8.24 2.60 -12.10
CA VAL A 538 -7.17 3.09 -11.22
C VAL A 538 -7.40 2.62 -9.80
N TRP A 539 -6.33 2.22 -9.12
CA TRP A 539 -6.34 1.84 -7.73
C TRP A 539 -5.35 2.69 -6.92
N TRP A 540 -5.74 2.99 -5.69
CA TRP A 540 -4.90 3.53 -4.64
C TRP A 540 -4.20 2.40 -3.89
N GLU A 541 -2.89 2.51 -3.74
CA GLU A 541 -1.97 1.52 -3.17
C GLU A 541 -1.40 1.92 -1.82
N ALA A 542 -1.68 3.15 -1.34
CA ALA A 542 -1.24 3.62 -0.03
C ALA A 542 -2.34 3.46 1.03
N GLU A 543 -1.91 3.35 2.28
CA GLU A 543 -2.81 3.27 3.44
C GLU A 543 -3.32 4.65 3.90
N ASP A 544 -2.62 5.72 3.51
CA ASP A 544 -3.04 7.09 3.78
C ASP A 544 -4.32 7.43 2.99
N ASP A 545 -5.18 8.27 3.58
CA ASP A 545 -6.29 8.84 2.85
C ASP A 545 -5.78 9.59 1.61
N ILE A 546 -6.60 9.60 0.55
CA ILE A 546 -6.33 10.32 -0.71
C ILE A 546 -6.09 11.83 -0.42
N ILE A 547 -6.58 12.29 0.72
CA ILE A 547 -6.48 13.65 1.24
C ILE A 547 -5.46 13.65 2.38
N GLY A 548 -4.21 13.97 2.06
CA GLY A 548 -3.20 14.37 3.04
C GLY A 548 -3.31 15.85 3.40
#